data_AF-A0A557SUW4-F1
#
_entry.id   AF-A0A557SUW4-F1
#
_cell.length_a   1.000
_cell.length_b   1.000
_cell.length_c   1.000
_cell.angle_alpha   90.00
_cell.angle_beta   90.00
_cell.angle_gamma   90.00
#
_symmetry.space_group_name_H-M   'P 1'
#
loop_
_entity.id
_entity.type
_entity.pdbx_description
1 polymer ?
#
loop_
_entity_poly.entity_id
_entity_poly.type
_entity_poly.pdbx_seq_one_letter_code
_entity_poly.pdbx_strand_id
1 'polypeptide(L)'
;MEPVWKIKIRSKDKKALIDYIFNERLDTSCGGPKKLGDGTYEIEAYTKDKQKNAMISRKSNLLDIEIHEDLMQSAVKKQDDISKENRYSKAKSKDADPNPMVKGFGVKE
;
A
#
# COMPACT_ATOMS: atom_id res chain seq x y z
N MET A 1 -8.31 -14.90 3.76
CA MET A 1 -7.05 -14.14 3.92
C MET A 1 -7.32 -13.08 4.98
N GLU A 2 -6.49 -13.00 6.03
CA GLU A 2 -6.74 -12.05 7.13
C GLU A 2 -6.46 -10.61 6.66
N PRO A 3 -7.32 -9.62 6.99
CA PRO A 3 -7.09 -8.24 6.60
C PRO A 3 -5.83 -7.68 7.26
N VAL A 4 -5.01 -7.02 6.43
CA VAL A 4 -3.76 -6.38 6.82
C VAL A 4 -3.97 -4.88 6.78
N TRP A 5 -3.64 -4.22 7.88
CA TRP A 5 -3.83 -2.80 8.07
C TRP A 5 -2.51 -2.07 8.02
N LYS A 6 -2.46 -0.99 7.26
CA LYS A 6 -1.39 0.00 7.35
C LYS A 6 -1.65 0.90 8.54
N ILE A 7 -0.65 1.01 9.41
CA ILE A 7 -0.63 1.90 10.56
C ILE A 7 0.59 2.81 10.51
N LYS A 8 0.47 3.99 11.10
CA LYS A 8 1.59 4.87 11.40
C LYS A 8 1.76 4.98 12.89
N ILE A 9 3.00 4.87 13.34
CA ILE A 9 3.33 4.99 14.76
C ILE A 9 4.29 6.16 14.88
N ARG A 10 3.97 7.10 15.78
CA ARG A 10 4.79 8.27 16.07
C ARG A 10 5.24 8.28 17.52
N SER A 11 6.46 8.75 17.76
CA SER A 11 6.98 8.99 19.10
C SER A 11 8.03 10.09 19.12
N LYS A 12 8.16 10.80 20.24
CA LYS A 12 9.33 11.67 20.49
C LYS A 12 10.59 10.86 20.84
N ASP A 13 10.43 9.63 21.31
CA ASP A 13 11.53 8.73 21.64
C ASP A 13 11.70 7.67 20.54
N LYS A 14 12.81 7.78 19.79
CA LYS A 14 13.18 6.82 18.75
C LYS A 14 13.35 5.40 19.31
N LYS A 15 13.90 5.26 20.52
CA LYS A 15 14.16 3.94 21.12
C LYS A 15 12.84 3.26 21.47
N ALA A 16 11.94 3.97 22.15
CA ALA A 16 10.60 3.47 22.45
C ALA A 16 9.83 3.04 21.19
N LEU A 17 9.96 3.80 20.10
CA LEU A 17 9.34 3.47 18.82
C LEU A 17 9.88 2.17 18.21
N ILE A 18 11.21 2.00 18.21
CA ILE A 18 11.87 0.80 17.69
C ILE A 18 11.53 -0.41 18.56
N ASP A 19 11.66 -0.28 19.88
CA ASP A 19 11.35 -1.35 20.85
C ASP A 19 9.91 -1.83 20.70
N TYR A 20 8.97 -0.89 20.52
CA TYR A 20 7.56 -1.22 20.31
C TYR A 20 7.34 -2.08 19.05
N ILE A 21 7.96 -1.71 17.93
CA ILE A 21 7.85 -2.47 16.68
C ILE A 21 8.41 -3.88 16.82
N PHE A 22 9.58 -4.02 17.45
CA PHE A 22 10.19 -5.33 17.64
C PHE A 22 9.37 -6.20 18.60
N ASN A 23 8.87 -5.63 19.70
CA ASN A 23 8.08 -6.34 20.69
C ASN A 23 6.73 -6.81 20.15
N GLU A 24 6.03 -5.95 19.40
CA GLU A 24 4.76 -6.28 18.76
C GLU A 24 4.94 -7.06 17.44
N ARG A 25 6.19 -7.30 17.02
CA ARG A 25 6.57 -8.02 15.78
C ARG A 25 5.85 -7.47 14.56
N LEU A 26 5.89 -6.14 14.40
CA LEU A 26 5.23 -5.45 13.30
C LEU A 26 6.11 -5.47 12.06
N ASP A 27 5.52 -5.77 10.91
CA ASP A 27 6.18 -5.60 9.63
C ASP A 27 6.28 -4.10 9.32
N THR A 28 7.44 -3.62 8.89
CA THR A 28 7.65 -2.18 8.63
C THR A 28 7.98 -1.92 7.18
N SER A 29 7.63 -0.73 6.69
CA SER A 29 8.09 -0.28 5.37
C SER A 29 9.61 -0.12 5.35
N CYS A 30 10.27 -0.51 4.27
CA CYS A 30 11.72 -0.35 4.10
C CYS A 30 12.15 1.11 4.40
N GLY A 31 12.90 1.31 5.49
CA GLY A 31 13.47 2.63 5.82
C GLY A 31 13.58 2.98 7.31
N GLY A 32 12.94 2.23 8.21
CA GLY A 32 12.98 2.52 9.64
C GLY A 32 12.33 3.88 10.01
N PRO A 33 12.54 4.39 11.23
CA PRO A 33 11.88 5.61 11.68
C PRO A 33 12.37 6.87 10.95
N LYS A 34 11.45 7.60 10.34
CA LYS A 34 11.67 8.91 9.72
C LYS A 34 11.48 10.01 10.74
N LYS A 35 12.41 10.96 10.83
CA LYS A 35 12.27 12.16 11.66
C LYS A 35 11.37 13.19 10.97
N LEU A 36 10.37 13.70 11.69
CA LEU A 36 9.46 14.77 11.25
C LEU A 36 9.98 16.15 11.68
N GLY A 37 9.44 17.21 11.09
CA GLY A 37 9.86 18.59 11.33
C GLY A 37 9.56 19.11 12.74
N ASP A 38 8.64 18.47 13.45
CA ASP A 38 8.27 18.75 14.85
C ASP A 38 9.18 18.03 15.88
N GLY A 39 10.19 17.29 15.40
CA GLY A 39 11.11 16.52 16.23
C GLY A 39 10.62 15.14 16.62
N THR A 40 9.44 14.71 16.17
CA THR A 40 8.95 13.33 16.36
C THR A 40 9.55 12.37 15.33
N TYR A 41 9.51 11.09 15.62
CA TYR A 41 9.86 10.00 14.71
C TYR A 41 8.57 9.28 14.30
N GLU A 42 8.42 9.01 13.01
CA GLU A 42 7.30 8.30 12.40
C GLU A 42 7.81 7.05 11.71
N ILE A 43 7.05 5.96 11.79
CA ILE A 43 7.31 4.73 11.05
C ILE A 43 5.98 4.16 10.54
N GLU A 44 6.01 3.71 9.29
CA GLU A 44 4.89 2.97 8.71
C GLU A 44 5.07 1.48 8.97
N ALA A 45 4.03 0.87 9.52
CA ALA A 45 4.00 -0.54 9.84
C ALA A 45 2.70 -1.19 9.37
N TYR A 46 2.71 -2.52 9.33
CA TYR A 46 1.62 -3.36 8.89
C TYR A 46 1.26 -4.32 10.02
N THR A 47 -0.04 -4.44 10.28
CA THR A 47 -0.56 -5.28 11.35
C THR A 47 -1.80 -6.03 10.91
N LYS A 48 -2.05 -7.19 11.51
CA LYS A 48 -3.29 -7.95 11.29
C LYS A 48 -4.41 -7.38 12.14
N ASP A 49 -5.66 -7.57 11.73
CA ASP A 49 -6.82 -7.00 12.43
C ASP A 49 -6.91 -7.36 13.94
N LYS A 50 -6.56 -8.60 14.31
CA LYS A 50 -6.50 -9.02 15.73
C LYS A 50 -5.47 -8.23 16.54
N GLN A 51 -4.28 -8.01 15.98
CA GLN A 51 -3.23 -7.20 16.64
C GLN A 51 -3.62 -5.72 16.66
N LYS A 52 -4.19 -5.19 15.57
CA LYS A 52 -4.71 -3.82 15.49
C LYS A 52 -5.62 -3.48 16.68
N ASN A 53 -6.61 -4.32 16.96
CA ASN A 53 -7.56 -4.09 18.06
C ASN A 53 -6.87 -4.13 19.43
N ALA A 54 -5.91 -5.04 19.63
CA ALA A 54 -5.10 -5.08 20.84
C ALA A 54 -4.25 -3.82 21.01
N MET A 55 -3.63 -3.32 19.93
CA MET A 55 -2.79 -2.12 19.96
C MET A 55 -3.59 -0.85 20.30
N ILE A 56 -4.79 -0.68 19.74
CA ILE A 56 -5.68 0.46 20.06
C ILE A 56 -6.01 0.47 21.55
N SER A 57 -6.25 -0.70 22.15
CA SER A 57 -6.56 -0.81 23.57
C SER A 57 -5.38 -0.46 24.49
N ARG A 58 -4.14 -0.60 24.00
CA ARG A 58 -2.90 -0.38 24.74
C ARG A 58 -2.31 1.02 24.54
N LYS A 59 -3.13 2.01 24.18
CA LYS A 59 -2.67 3.40 23.97
C LYS A 59 -1.74 3.84 25.11
N SER A 60 -0.47 4.03 24.77
CA SER A 60 0.56 4.52 25.68
C SER A 60 0.76 6.00 25.41
N ASN A 61 0.90 6.82 26.46
CA ASN A 61 1.18 8.26 26.33
C ASN A 61 2.47 8.57 25.54
N LEU A 62 3.33 7.57 25.32
CA LEU A 62 4.60 7.69 24.61
C LEU A 62 4.48 7.39 23.10
N LEU A 63 3.38 6.78 22.67
CA LEU A 63 3.21 6.30 21.29
C LEU A 63 1.85 6.76 20.76
N ASP A 64 1.89 7.54 19.69
CA ASP A 64 0.71 7.88 18.91
C ASP A 64 0.55 6.87 17.76
N ILE A 65 -0.60 6.24 17.66
CA ILE A 65 -0.88 5.19 16.66
C ILE A 65 -2.06 5.65 15.81
N GLU A 66 -1.80 5.86 14.53
CA GLU A 66 -2.77 6.27 13.52
C GLU A 66 -3.05 5.09 12.57
N ILE A 67 -4.32 4.72 12.40
CA ILE A 67 -4.74 3.64 11.50
C ILE A 67 -5.13 4.27 10.17
N HIS A 68 -4.50 3.83 9.08
CA HIS A 68 -4.74 4.41 7.76
C HIS A 68 -5.71 3.58 6.91
N GLU A 69 -5.35 2.34 6.61
CA GLU A 69 -5.91 1.65 5.44
C GLU A 69 -5.97 0.13 5.66
N ASP A 70 -7.08 -0.49 5.26
CA ASP A 70 -7.16 -1.93 5.01
C ASP A 70 -6.62 -2.21 3.60
N LEU A 71 -5.43 -2.79 3.53
CA LEU A 71 -4.73 -3.06 2.28
C LEU A 71 -5.43 -4.15 1.45
N MET A 72 -6.16 -5.07 2.08
CA MET A 72 -6.90 -6.10 1.37
C MET A 72 -8.13 -5.50 0.66
N GLN A 73 -8.91 -4.68 1.36
CA GLN A 73 -10.06 -4.02 0.75
C GLN A 73 -9.64 -3.03 -0.34
N SER A 74 -8.56 -2.28 -0.11
CA SER A 74 -7.99 -1.38 -1.13
C SER A 74 -7.52 -2.12 -2.38
N ALA A 75 -6.88 -3.29 -2.24
CA ALA A 75 -6.42 -4.09 -3.38
C ALA A 75 -7.60 -4.63 -4.20
N VAL A 76 -8.62 -5.17 -3.52
CA VAL A 76 -9.85 -5.66 -4.18
C VAL A 76 -10.56 -4.52 -4.91
N LYS A 77 -10.71 -3.36 -4.26
CA LYS A 77 -11.36 -2.20 -4.87
C LYS A 77 -10.59 -1.67 -6.10
N LYS A 78 -9.25 -1.61 -6.02
CA LYS A 78 -8.41 -1.25 -7.18
C LYS A 78 -8.59 -2.24 -8.33
N GLN A 79 -8.71 -3.53 -8.04
CA GLN A 79 -8.94 -4.54 -9.07
C GLN A 79 -10.33 -4.39 -9.71
N ASP A 80 -11.36 -4.07 -8.93
CA ASP A 80 -12.71 -3.79 -9.44
C ASP A 80 -12.76 -2.51 -10.28
N ASP A 81 -12.05 -1.46 -9.89
CA ASP A 81 -11.98 -0.21 -10.67
C ASP A 81 -11.24 -0.43 -12.00
N ILE A 82 -10.17 -1.24 -11.99
CA ILE A 82 -9.45 -1.66 -13.20
C ILE A 82 -10.31 -2.58 -14.08
N SER A 83 -11.14 -3.47 -13.49
CA SER A 83 -11.98 -4.38 -14.27
C SER A 83 -13.15 -3.65 -14.94
N LYS A 84 -13.63 -2.56 -14.33
CA LYS A 84 -14.64 -1.66 -14.91
C LYS A 84 -14.09 -0.80 -16.05
N GLU A 85 -12.82 -0.40 -16.00
CA GLU A 85 -12.14 0.22 -17.13
C GLU A 85 -11.72 -0.85 -18.15
N ASN A 86 -12.59 -1.11 -19.12
CA ASN A 86 -12.28 -1.96 -20.26
C ASN A 86 -11.08 -1.37 -21.04
N ARG A 87 -9.86 -1.84 -20.78
CA ARG A 87 -8.61 -1.31 -21.39
C ARG A 87 -8.61 -1.32 -22.93
N TYR A 88 -9.51 -2.11 -23.53
CA TYR A 88 -9.69 -2.23 -24.97
C TYR A 88 -10.59 -1.15 -25.60
N SER A 89 -11.39 -0.41 -24.82
CA SER A 89 -12.26 0.63 -25.39
C SER A 89 -11.52 1.96 -25.66
N LYS A 90 -10.41 2.23 -24.96
CA LYS A 90 -9.55 3.40 -25.26
C LYS A 90 -8.64 3.22 -26.48
N ALA A 91 -8.48 1.99 -27.00
CA ALA A 91 -7.64 1.70 -28.16
C ALA A 91 -8.35 1.83 -29.52
N LYS A 92 -9.68 2.06 -29.54
CA LYS A 92 -10.45 2.19 -30.79
C LYS A 92 -11.27 3.47 -30.84
N SER A 93 -10.64 4.62 -30.63
CA SER A 93 -11.24 5.89 -31.06
C SER A 93 -10.17 6.95 -31.24
N LYS A 94 -9.41 6.84 -32.33
CA LYS A 94 -8.93 7.93 -33.18
C LYS A 94 -8.03 7.30 -34.24
N ASP A 95 -8.40 7.53 -35.50
CA ASP A 95 -7.58 7.32 -36.69
C ASP A 95 -7.41 5.86 -37.16
N ALA A 96 -8.51 5.23 -37.57
CA ALA A 96 -8.45 4.10 -38.50
C ALA A 96 -8.83 4.59 -39.90
N ASP A 97 -7.84 5.20 -40.58
CA ASP A 97 -7.81 5.33 -42.03
C ASP A 97 -8.01 3.94 -42.67
N PRO A 98 -8.83 3.81 -43.73
CA PRO A 98 -9.11 2.51 -44.34
C PRO A 98 -8.00 2.15 -45.34
N ASN A 99 -6.82 1.74 -44.88
CA ASN A 99 -5.93 0.98 -45.76
C ASN A 99 -4.86 0.14 -45.03
N PRO A 100 -5.04 -1.18 -44.87
CA PRO A 100 -3.95 -2.06 -44.52
C PRO A 100 -3.40 -2.73 -45.80
N MET A 101 -2.37 -2.12 -46.42
CA MET A 101 -1.43 -2.90 -47.24
C MET A 101 -0.63 -3.79 -46.28
N VAL A 102 -1.15 -5.01 -46.04
CA VAL A 102 -0.43 -6.07 -45.35
C VAL A 102 0.71 -6.52 -46.26
N LYS A 103 1.93 -6.03 -46.02
CA LYS A 103 3.15 -6.61 -46.59
C LYS A 103 3.36 -7.99 -45.97
N GLY A 104 3.05 -9.03 -46.74
CA GLY A 104 3.29 -10.43 -46.39
C GLY A 104 4.76 -10.65 -46.04
N PHE A 105 4.98 -11.29 -44.89
CA PHE A 105 6.26 -11.89 -44.55
C PHE A 105 6.52 -13.05 -45.52
N GLY A 106 7.57 -12.93 -46.34
CA GLY A 106 8.00 -13.97 -47.24
C GLY A 106 8.46 -15.20 -46.46
N VAL A 107 7.75 -16.31 -46.63
CA VAL A 107 8.26 -17.65 -46.36
C VAL A 107 9.02 -18.07 -47.63
N LYS A 108 10.33 -18.30 -47.50
CA LYS A 108 11.13 -18.95 -48.55
C LYS A 108 10.94 -20.46 -48.44
N GLU A 109 10.51 -21.08 -49.53
CA GLU A 109 10.80 -22.49 -49.85
C GLU A 109 12.21 -22.62 -50.43
#